data_AF-A0A0G1ZPW7-F1
#
_entry.id   AF-A0A0G1ZPW7-F1
#
_cell.length_a   1.000
_cell.length_b   1.000
_cell.length_c   1.000
_cell.angle_alpha   90.00
_cell.angle_beta   90.00
_cell.angle_gamma   90.00
#
_symmetry.space_group_name_H-M   'P 1'
#
loop_
_entity.id
_entity.type
_entity.pdbx_description
1 polymer ?
#
loop_
_entity_poly.entity_id
_entity_poly.type
_entity_poly.pdbx_seq_one_letter_code
_entity_poly.pdbx_strand_id
1 'polypeptide(L)'
;MTTCRYVSSYVTLPFPISPVSNLRQQLKALKNSSQAGAVSRSEHEAQKAKLLLAIGHEAQAVPAAVEPVSPVYFKWYLRNLVSRPIAISAAGFVLLTSGWMTTVSAAADSLPGDTLYSIKLVTERAQLQLASLDRKAVLHTEFAERRLDEVSALQGQVTGTVDPELVREAVDAYKSELASANANLAQLQASNESVTVEAAGDVQERISALEVKIDAAVNDTQSTVTAEVREVQESTRAASDAAVDVAVEAAEQEDVAAPDSEQSRAKLEEVFHREIGTLHGRQAFDLHRVETIKATMAEYAGVLNGALLPTSDALSLLRRNIDQATEAVPDAMKVFTKNDYRGAFDLLRDVDADLLAVEAALAEIEINIITAVSTYQQDQAAEDESNPGYTSAPEPTEETSGPFQSPLNQE
;
A
#
# COMPACT_ATOMS: atom_id res chain seq x y z
N MET A 1 87.16 39.61 -23.91
CA MET A 1 86.44 40.40 -24.93
C MET A 1 85.24 39.57 -25.37
N THR A 2 84.02 39.94 -24.96
CA THR A 2 82.99 40.57 -25.85
C THR A 2 82.47 39.52 -26.86
N THR A 3 81.22 39.06 -26.97
CA THR A 3 79.88 39.55 -26.60
C THR A 3 78.82 38.50 -27.01
N CYS A 4 77.72 38.43 -26.25
CA CYS A 4 76.29 38.38 -26.65
C CYS A 4 75.83 37.84 -28.03
N ARG A 5 74.88 36.88 -28.01
CA ARG A 5 73.53 36.86 -28.66
C ARG A 5 72.99 35.40 -28.66
N TYR A 6 71.93 35.05 -27.92
CA TYR A 6 70.46 35.16 -28.19
C TYR A 6 69.94 34.32 -29.38
N VAL A 7 68.67 33.89 -29.25
CA VAL A 7 67.78 33.10 -30.15
C VAL A 7 67.70 31.62 -29.75
N SER A 8 66.71 31.21 -28.93
CA SER A 8 65.29 30.93 -29.25
C SER A 8 65.12 29.66 -30.09
N SER A 9 64.54 28.60 -29.48
CA SER A 9 63.66 27.61 -30.15
C SER A 9 63.08 26.60 -29.13
N TYR A 10 61.83 26.87 -28.76
CA TYR A 10 60.71 25.97 -28.42
C TYR A 10 60.97 24.58 -27.82
N VAL A 11 60.69 24.45 -26.52
CA VAL A 11 60.33 23.18 -25.88
C VAL A 11 58.83 22.97 -26.11
N THR A 12 58.49 21.97 -26.92
CA THR A 12 57.13 21.45 -27.08
C THR A 12 56.75 20.61 -25.87
N LEU A 13 55.80 21.07 -25.06
CA LEU A 13 55.08 20.23 -24.10
C LEU A 13 53.69 19.90 -24.68
N PRO A 14 53.31 18.62 -24.74
CA PRO A 14 51.95 18.23 -25.08
C PRO A 14 51.10 18.29 -23.82
N PHE A 15 50.27 19.31 -23.67
CA PHE A 15 49.15 19.26 -22.73
C PHE A 15 47.84 19.30 -23.50
N PRO A 16 47.05 18.22 -23.48
CA PRO A 16 45.73 18.20 -24.08
C PRO A 16 44.79 19.13 -23.32
N ILE A 17 44.13 20.00 -24.07
CA ILE A 17 43.03 20.84 -23.59
C ILE A 17 41.88 19.89 -23.21
N SER A 18 41.52 19.92 -21.93
CA SER A 18 40.37 19.22 -21.36
C SER A 18 39.38 20.25 -20.78
N PRO A 19 38.09 19.91 -20.71
CA PRO A 19 36.99 20.87 -20.70
C PRO A 19 36.81 21.58 -19.35
N VAL A 20 36.04 22.67 -19.37
CA VAL A 20 35.82 23.72 -18.35
C VAL A 20 35.31 23.23 -16.98
N SER A 21 35.20 21.93 -16.73
CA SER A 21 34.68 21.36 -15.48
C SER A 21 35.64 21.39 -14.28
N ASN A 22 36.90 21.78 -14.47
CA ASN A 22 37.92 21.69 -13.40
C ASN A 22 38.32 23.05 -12.77
N LEU A 23 37.71 24.18 -13.18
CA LEU A 23 38.09 25.50 -12.64
C LEU A 23 37.79 25.63 -11.14
N ARG A 24 36.67 25.07 -10.68
CA ARG A 24 36.30 25.06 -9.25
C ARG A 24 37.26 24.21 -8.42
N GLN A 25 37.69 23.05 -8.93
CA GLN A 25 38.63 22.18 -8.23
C GLN A 25 40.03 22.81 -8.19
N GLN A 26 40.47 23.46 -9.28
CA GLN A 26 41.73 24.21 -9.32
C GLN A 26 41.72 25.43 -8.38
N LEU A 27 40.61 26.18 -8.31
CA LEU A 27 40.47 27.30 -7.36
C LEU A 27 40.43 26.82 -5.90
N LYS A 28 39.81 25.66 -5.64
CA LYS A 28 39.75 25.06 -4.29
C LYS A 28 41.11 24.49 -3.87
N ALA A 29 41.89 23.95 -4.82
CA ALA A 29 43.26 23.52 -4.61
C ALA A 29 44.22 24.70 -4.33
N LEU A 30 44.05 25.83 -5.03
CA LEU A 30 44.80 27.06 -4.78
C LEU A 30 44.47 27.67 -3.41
N LYS A 31 43.19 27.73 -3.03
CA LYS A 31 42.72 28.24 -1.72
C LYS A 31 43.29 27.44 -0.54
N ASN A 32 43.51 26.14 -0.73
CA ASN A 32 43.96 25.23 0.33
C ASN A 32 45.48 24.92 0.27
N SER A 33 46.23 25.53 -0.65
CA SER A 33 47.68 25.34 -0.74
C SER A 33 48.40 26.11 0.37
N SER A 34 49.42 25.51 0.99
CA SER A 34 50.22 26.13 2.06
C SER A 34 51.08 27.32 1.61
N GLN A 35 51.12 27.61 0.30
CA GLN A 35 51.72 28.81 -0.29
C GLN A 35 50.70 29.95 -0.51
N ALA A 36 49.39 29.70 -0.34
CA ALA A 36 48.38 30.75 -0.32
C ALA A 36 48.41 31.44 1.06
N GLY A 37 49.32 32.40 1.21
CA GLY A 37 49.45 33.19 2.43
C GLY A 37 48.12 33.82 2.84
N ALA A 38 47.86 33.86 4.15
CA ALA A 38 46.72 34.57 4.71
C ALA A 38 46.85 36.06 4.38
N VAL A 39 46.03 36.55 3.45
CA VAL A 39 45.97 37.98 3.12
C VAL A 39 45.44 38.71 4.34
N SER A 40 46.21 39.67 4.85
CA SER A 40 45.79 40.46 6.01
C SER A 40 44.54 41.28 5.65
N ARG A 41 43.65 41.53 6.62
CA ARG A 41 42.43 42.35 6.38
C ARG A 41 42.77 43.71 5.74
N SER A 42 43.91 44.30 6.11
CA SER A 42 44.39 45.56 5.54
C SER A 42 44.75 45.47 4.06
N GLU A 43 45.33 44.36 3.61
CA GLU A 43 45.64 44.13 2.20
C GLU A 43 44.37 43.87 1.38
N HIS A 44 43.38 43.20 1.96
CA HIS A 44 42.08 42.97 1.32
C HIS A 44 41.32 44.29 1.10
N GLU A 45 41.36 45.20 2.07
CA GLU A 45 40.77 46.53 1.93
C GLU A 45 41.53 47.41 0.92
N ALA A 46 42.86 47.34 0.90
CA ALA A 46 43.67 48.06 -0.07
C ALA A 46 43.41 47.59 -1.52
N GLN A 47 43.23 46.29 -1.73
CA GLN A 47 42.88 45.74 -3.04
C GLN A 47 41.44 46.08 -3.44
N LYS A 48 40.48 46.04 -2.50
CA LYS A 48 39.10 46.48 -2.73
C LYS A 48 39.04 47.97 -3.10
N ALA A 49 39.82 48.81 -2.43
CA ALA A 49 39.90 50.24 -2.74
C ALA A 49 40.48 50.48 -4.15
N LYS A 50 41.55 49.76 -4.55
CA LYS A 50 42.09 49.81 -5.92
C LYS A 50 41.07 49.33 -6.96
N LEU A 51 40.27 48.32 -6.64
CA LEU A 51 39.26 47.77 -7.54
C LEU A 51 38.08 48.74 -7.73
N LEU A 52 37.64 49.40 -6.65
CA LEU A 52 36.61 50.43 -6.70
C LEU A 52 37.05 51.68 -7.49
N LEU A 53 38.34 52.01 -7.41
CA LEU A 53 38.95 53.10 -8.18
C LEU A 53 39.08 52.73 -9.67
N ALA A 54 39.41 51.47 -9.98
CA ALA A 54 39.50 50.96 -11.36
C ALA A 54 38.14 50.84 -12.06
N ILE A 55 37.04 50.69 -11.30
CA ILE A 55 35.66 50.63 -11.82
C ILE A 55 35.09 52.05 -12.06
N GLY A 56 35.86 53.10 -11.84
CA GLY A 56 35.47 54.47 -12.22
C GLY A 56 34.37 55.05 -11.33
N HIS A 57 34.22 54.56 -10.10
CA HIS A 57 33.37 55.23 -9.11
C HIS A 57 34.15 56.41 -8.50
N GLU A 58 34.08 57.56 -9.19
CA GLU A 58 34.38 58.85 -8.59
C GLU A 58 33.41 59.06 -7.41
N ALA A 59 33.92 58.92 -6.19
CA ALA A 59 33.20 59.29 -4.98
C ALA A 59 33.05 60.82 -4.93
N GLN A 60 32.01 61.34 -5.56
CA GLN A 60 31.48 62.65 -5.21
C GLN A 60 30.89 62.55 -3.81
N ALA A 61 31.50 63.27 -2.87
CA ALA A 61 30.96 63.44 -1.53
C ALA A 61 29.58 64.11 -1.62
N VAL A 62 28.52 63.33 -1.42
CA VAL A 62 27.15 63.86 -1.30
C VAL A 62 27.02 64.45 0.12
N PRO A 63 26.67 65.74 0.27
CA PRO A 63 26.42 66.32 1.59
C PRO A 63 25.19 65.67 2.22
N ALA A 64 25.26 65.42 3.53
CA ALA A 64 24.16 64.90 4.33
C ALA A 64 22.99 65.91 4.36
N ALA A 65 22.06 65.78 3.43
CA ALA A 65 20.74 66.40 3.49
C ALA A 65 19.71 65.28 3.32
N VAL A 66 19.13 64.86 4.46
CA VAL A 66 18.01 63.92 4.50
C VAL A 66 16.76 64.71 4.12
N GLU A 67 16.29 64.57 2.89
CA GLU A 67 14.95 65.01 2.53
C GLU A 67 13.89 64.08 3.16
N PRO A 68 12.79 64.61 3.72
CA PRO A 68 11.75 63.79 4.30
C PRO A 68 11.02 63.03 3.19
N VAL A 69 11.03 61.70 3.31
CA VAL A 69 10.33 60.78 2.41
C VAL A 69 8.84 61.13 2.40
N SER A 70 8.32 61.44 1.20
CA SER A 70 6.91 61.76 0.96
C SER A 70 5.96 60.72 1.61
N PRO A 71 4.89 61.16 2.31
CA PRO A 71 3.97 60.28 3.02
C PRO A 71 3.21 59.32 2.08
N VAL A 72 3.22 59.58 0.78
CA VAL A 72 2.59 58.72 -0.25
C VAL A 72 3.39 57.42 -0.44
N TYR A 73 4.72 57.48 -0.37
CA TYR A 73 5.58 56.30 -0.54
C TYR A 73 5.58 55.40 0.69
N PHE A 74 5.54 55.99 1.89
CA PHE A 74 5.44 55.25 3.15
C PHE A 74 4.11 54.49 3.27
N LYS A 75 3.01 55.11 2.83
CA LYS A 75 1.68 54.49 2.82
C LYS A 75 1.58 53.36 1.78
N TRP A 76 2.26 53.47 0.63
CA TRP A 76 2.34 52.39 -0.37
C TRP A 76 3.23 51.22 0.10
N TYR A 77 4.36 51.52 0.74
CA TYR A 77 5.28 50.51 1.29
C TYR A 77 4.67 49.73 2.45
N LEU A 78 4.04 50.40 3.41
CA LEU A 78 3.33 49.74 4.52
C LEU A 78 2.14 48.90 4.04
N ARG A 79 1.40 49.37 3.02
CA ARG A 79 0.30 48.60 2.43
C ARG A 79 0.78 47.28 1.80
N ASN A 80 1.96 47.28 1.17
CA ASN A 80 2.50 46.08 0.51
C ASN A 80 3.28 45.14 1.46
N LEU A 81 3.77 45.67 2.59
CA LEU A 81 4.44 44.91 3.63
C LEU A 81 3.43 44.16 4.53
N VAL A 82 2.27 44.76 4.76
CA VAL A 82 1.19 44.19 5.58
C VAL A 82 0.23 43.33 4.73
N SER A 83 0.06 43.60 3.43
CA SER A 83 -0.83 42.80 2.57
C SER A 83 -0.30 41.41 2.20
N ARG A 84 1.02 41.16 2.24
CA ARG A 84 1.60 39.85 1.92
C ARG A 84 1.35 38.79 3.01
N PRO A 85 1.61 39.04 4.31
CA PRO A 85 1.25 38.09 5.35
C PRO A 85 -0.26 38.03 5.54
N ILE A 86 -1.01 39.13 5.36
CA ILE A 86 -2.48 39.13 5.42
C ILE A 86 -3.10 38.38 4.24
N ALA A 87 -2.54 38.44 3.02
CA ALA A 87 -3.06 37.65 1.91
C ALA A 87 -2.78 36.15 2.07
N ILE A 88 -1.63 35.76 2.64
CA ILE A 88 -1.33 34.35 2.94
C ILE A 88 -2.19 33.85 4.10
N SER A 89 -2.37 34.66 5.15
CA SER A 89 -3.24 34.31 6.28
C SER A 89 -4.72 34.43 5.94
N ALA A 90 -5.14 35.31 5.03
CA ALA A 90 -6.50 35.37 4.51
C ALA A 90 -6.75 34.26 3.48
N ALA A 91 -5.77 33.83 2.68
CA ALA A 91 -5.88 32.62 1.86
C ALA A 91 -5.96 31.39 2.75
N GLY A 92 -5.13 31.29 3.79
CA GLY A 92 -5.21 30.27 4.82
C GLY A 92 -6.54 30.31 5.58
N PHE A 93 -7.04 31.49 5.93
CA PHE A 93 -8.30 31.66 6.65
C PHE A 93 -9.51 31.42 5.75
N VAL A 94 -9.48 31.82 4.47
CA VAL A 94 -10.49 31.46 3.47
C VAL A 94 -10.47 29.96 3.27
N LEU A 95 -9.31 29.30 3.11
CA LEU A 95 -9.22 27.83 3.06
C LEU A 95 -9.77 27.18 4.34
N LEU A 96 -9.48 27.73 5.52
CA LEU A 96 -9.97 27.22 6.81
C LEU A 96 -11.47 27.48 7.03
N THR A 97 -12.05 28.55 6.46
CA THR A 97 -13.46 28.96 6.69
C THR A 97 -14.40 28.62 5.54
N SER A 98 -13.90 28.31 4.35
CA SER A 98 -14.70 27.93 3.18
C SER A 98 -14.98 26.43 3.07
N GLY A 99 -14.74 25.66 4.14
CA GLY A 99 -15.16 24.26 4.21
C GLY A 99 -14.10 23.21 3.90
N TRP A 100 -12.80 23.45 4.16
CA TRP A 100 -11.77 22.40 4.01
C TRP A 100 -12.04 21.15 4.84
N MET A 101 -12.65 21.28 6.03
CA MET A 101 -13.06 20.11 6.83
C MET A 101 -14.12 19.26 6.13
N THR A 102 -14.99 19.84 5.30
CA THR A 102 -15.99 19.06 4.53
C THR A 102 -15.45 18.61 3.17
N THR A 103 -14.56 19.38 2.52
CA THR A 103 -13.99 18.98 1.21
C THR A 103 -12.90 17.92 1.33
N VAL A 104 -12.09 17.91 2.39
CA VAL A 104 -11.11 16.82 2.62
C VAL A 104 -11.81 15.54 3.01
N SER A 105 -12.89 15.61 3.80
CA SER A 105 -13.71 14.43 4.11
C SER A 105 -14.36 13.87 2.85
N ALA A 106 -14.96 14.71 2.01
CA ALA A 106 -15.57 14.26 0.76
C ALA A 106 -14.54 13.76 -0.28
N ALA A 107 -13.31 14.28 -0.27
CA ALA A 107 -12.23 13.76 -1.10
C ALA A 107 -11.68 12.42 -0.58
N ALA A 108 -11.68 12.20 0.74
CA ALA A 108 -11.24 10.93 1.32
C ALA A 108 -12.14 9.77 0.89
N ASP A 109 -13.45 10.01 0.79
CA ASP A 109 -14.44 9.00 0.38
C ASP A 109 -14.64 8.93 -1.15
N SER A 110 -13.90 9.74 -1.93
CA SER A 110 -14.03 9.73 -3.40
C SER A 110 -13.44 8.44 -4.00
N LEU A 111 -14.15 7.93 -5.01
CA LEU A 111 -13.82 6.74 -5.78
C LEU A 111 -13.11 7.11 -7.09
N PRO A 112 -12.39 6.16 -7.73
CA PRO A 112 -11.92 6.35 -9.10
C PRO A 112 -13.04 6.82 -10.02
N GLY A 113 -12.77 7.86 -10.82
CA GLY A 113 -13.77 8.53 -11.67
C GLY A 113 -14.49 9.73 -11.03
N ASP A 114 -14.43 9.90 -9.70
CA ASP A 114 -15.02 11.05 -9.03
C ASP A 114 -14.21 12.34 -9.25
N THR A 115 -14.91 13.49 -9.27
CA THR A 115 -14.27 14.80 -9.48
C THR A 115 -13.20 15.15 -8.43
N LEU A 116 -13.32 14.62 -7.21
CA LEU A 116 -12.41 14.90 -6.10
C LEU A 116 -11.31 13.83 -5.95
N TYR A 117 -11.30 12.77 -6.77
CA TYR A 117 -10.33 11.69 -6.67
C TYR A 117 -8.90 12.17 -6.91
N SER A 118 -8.70 13.09 -7.86
CA SER A 118 -7.40 13.71 -8.08
C SER A 118 -6.86 14.44 -6.84
N ILE A 119 -7.75 15.01 -6.02
CA ILE A 119 -7.36 15.68 -4.77
C ILE A 119 -6.90 14.65 -3.73
N LYS A 120 -7.60 13.49 -3.63
CA LYS A 120 -7.20 12.35 -2.79
C LYS A 120 -5.78 11.87 -3.11
N LEU A 121 -5.48 11.65 -4.38
CA LEU A 121 -4.13 11.22 -4.80
C LEU A 121 -3.05 12.27 -4.48
N VAL A 122 -3.38 13.56 -4.57
CA VAL A 122 -2.43 14.63 -4.21
C VAL A 122 -2.17 14.67 -2.70
N THR A 123 -3.20 14.48 -1.87
CA THR A 123 -3.01 14.44 -0.41
C THR A 123 -2.22 13.21 0.03
N GLU A 124 -2.47 12.05 -0.57
CA GLU A 124 -1.71 10.81 -0.35
C GLU A 124 -0.22 10.98 -0.72
N ARG A 125 0.08 11.57 -1.89
CA ARG A 125 1.47 11.88 -2.30
C ARG A 125 2.16 12.87 -1.36
N ALA A 126 1.43 13.86 -0.85
CA ALA A 126 1.99 14.80 0.13
C ALA A 126 2.34 14.11 1.45
N GLN A 127 1.51 13.16 1.91
CA GLN A 127 1.81 12.34 3.09
C GLN A 127 3.09 11.52 2.88
N LEU A 128 3.24 10.88 1.72
CA LEU A 128 4.46 10.13 1.39
C LEU A 128 5.70 11.02 1.36
N GLN A 129 5.62 12.23 0.80
CA GLN A 129 6.78 13.14 0.74
C GLN A 129 7.27 13.61 2.11
N LEU A 130 6.35 13.70 3.09
CA LEU A 130 6.66 14.16 4.45
C LEU A 130 7.07 13.02 5.39
N ALA A 131 6.78 11.78 5.04
CA ALA A 131 7.08 10.61 5.85
C ALA A 131 8.55 10.18 5.77
N SER A 132 9.05 9.62 6.87
CA SER A 132 10.32 8.88 6.93
C SER A 132 10.22 7.58 6.13
N LEU A 133 11.35 6.93 5.85
CA LEU A 133 11.39 5.77 4.95
C LEU A 133 10.63 4.56 5.54
N ASP A 134 10.79 4.30 6.83
CA ASP A 134 10.01 3.35 7.64
C ASP A 134 8.52 3.63 7.54
N ARG A 135 8.12 4.89 7.76
CA ARG A 135 6.73 5.29 7.70
C ARG A 135 6.15 5.23 6.29
N LYS A 136 6.94 5.41 5.24
CA LYS A 136 6.49 5.26 3.85
C LYS A 136 6.09 3.84 3.54
N ALA A 137 6.84 2.83 3.98
CA ALA A 137 6.48 1.43 3.79
C ALA A 137 5.09 1.14 4.39
N VAL A 138 4.85 1.60 5.61
CA VAL A 138 3.56 1.49 6.29
C VAL A 138 2.45 2.28 5.57
N LEU A 139 2.72 3.52 5.13
CA LEU A 139 1.73 4.34 4.41
C LEU A 139 1.27 3.70 3.10
N HIS A 140 2.18 3.05 2.37
CA HIS A 140 1.80 2.34 1.16
C HIS A 140 0.82 1.18 1.46
N THR A 141 1.00 0.44 2.57
CA THR A 141 -0.01 -0.57 2.96
C THR A 141 -1.36 0.05 3.36
N GLU A 142 -1.37 1.25 3.97
CA GLU A 142 -2.62 2.00 4.23
C GLU A 142 -3.32 2.42 2.94
N PHE A 143 -2.56 2.78 1.92
CA PHE A 143 -3.13 3.15 0.62
C PHE A 143 -3.60 1.93 -0.14
N ALA A 144 -2.90 0.80 -0.07
CA ALA A 144 -3.37 -0.48 -0.58
C ALA A 144 -4.72 -0.85 0.04
N GLU A 145 -4.87 -0.75 1.36
CA GLU A 145 -6.15 -0.97 2.04
C GLU A 145 -7.27 -0.11 1.45
N ARG A 146 -7.04 1.19 1.26
CA ARG A 146 -8.03 2.09 0.66
C ARG A 146 -8.37 1.72 -0.77
N ARG A 147 -7.40 1.28 -1.58
CA ARG A 147 -7.65 0.82 -2.96
C ARG A 147 -8.49 -0.46 -2.97
N LEU A 148 -8.31 -1.36 -2.01
CA LEU A 148 -9.16 -2.54 -1.85
C LEU A 148 -10.60 -2.18 -1.43
N ASP A 149 -10.74 -1.21 -0.52
CA ASP A 149 -12.06 -0.68 -0.12
C ASP A 149 -12.76 0.02 -1.31
N GLU A 150 -12.01 0.70 -2.18
CA GLU A 150 -12.52 1.29 -3.43
C GLU A 150 -13.04 0.23 -4.41
N VAL A 151 -12.33 -0.90 -4.59
CA VAL A 151 -12.81 -2.03 -5.41
C VAL A 151 -14.16 -2.52 -4.88
N SER A 152 -14.27 -2.74 -3.58
CA SER A 152 -15.50 -3.21 -2.94
C SER A 152 -16.65 -2.21 -3.11
N ALA A 153 -16.36 -0.91 -2.95
CA ALA A 153 -17.35 0.15 -3.12
C ALA A 153 -17.84 0.29 -4.56
N LEU A 154 -16.95 0.14 -5.55
CA LEU A 154 -17.29 0.17 -6.98
C LEU A 154 -18.20 -1.02 -7.36
N GLN A 155 -17.95 -2.21 -6.81
CA GLN A 155 -18.78 -3.39 -7.02
C GLN A 155 -20.16 -3.28 -6.36
N GLY A 156 -20.25 -2.58 -5.22
CA GLY A 156 -21.49 -2.37 -4.48
C GLY A 156 -22.44 -1.29 -5.03
N GLN A 157 -22.10 -0.59 -6.12
CA GLN A 157 -22.96 0.46 -6.68
C GLN A 157 -24.21 -0.12 -7.37
N VAL A 158 -25.35 -0.04 -6.68
CA VAL A 158 -26.67 -0.55 -7.09
C VAL A 158 -27.26 0.20 -8.30
N THR A 159 -26.77 1.38 -8.66
CA THR A 159 -27.47 2.32 -9.58
C THR A 159 -26.80 2.54 -10.94
N GLY A 160 -25.79 1.75 -11.32
CA GLY A 160 -25.12 1.90 -12.62
C GLY A 160 -24.41 0.64 -13.07
N THR A 161 -24.11 0.56 -14.36
CA THR A 161 -23.18 -0.43 -14.91
C THR A 161 -21.82 -0.15 -14.29
N VAL A 162 -21.30 -1.07 -13.46
CA VAL A 162 -19.93 -0.99 -12.93
C VAL A 162 -18.99 -0.83 -14.11
N ASP A 163 -18.18 0.23 -14.13
CA ASP A 163 -17.17 0.39 -15.15
C ASP A 163 -15.99 -0.55 -14.83
N PRO A 164 -15.78 -1.62 -15.61
CA PRO A 164 -14.73 -2.59 -15.33
C PRO A 164 -13.33 -1.96 -15.41
N GLU A 165 -13.15 -0.86 -16.14
CA GLU A 165 -11.87 -0.15 -16.20
C GLU A 165 -11.52 0.49 -14.84
N LEU A 166 -12.51 1.02 -14.10
CA LEU A 166 -12.29 1.63 -12.78
C LEU A 166 -11.94 0.59 -11.72
N VAL A 167 -12.57 -0.58 -11.77
CA VAL A 167 -12.23 -1.71 -10.89
C VAL A 167 -10.80 -2.17 -11.17
N ARG A 168 -10.43 -2.33 -12.44
CA ARG A 168 -9.07 -2.70 -12.84
C ARG A 168 -8.04 -1.63 -12.42
N GLU A 169 -8.35 -0.35 -12.57
CA GLU A 169 -7.49 0.74 -12.12
C GLU A 169 -7.24 0.68 -10.60
N ALA A 170 -8.28 0.44 -9.80
CA ALA A 170 -8.14 0.31 -8.35
C ALA A 170 -7.32 -0.94 -7.95
N VAL A 171 -7.50 -2.06 -8.66
CA VAL A 171 -6.70 -3.28 -8.46
C VAL A 171 -5.23 -3.07 -8.85
N ASP A 172 -4.95 -2.38 -9.96
CA ASP A 172 -3.58 -2.08 -10.38
C ASP A 172 -2.90 -1.10 -9.41
N ALA A 173 -3.65 -0.11 -8.91
CA ALA A 173 -3.17 0.78 -7.87
C ALA A 173 -2.86 0.02 -6.58
N TYR A 174 -3.73 -0.88 -6.13
CA TYR A 174 -3.49 -1.76 -4.98
C TYR A 174 -2.14 -2.48 -5.07
N LYS A 175 -1.88 -3.16 -6.19
CA LYS A 175 -0.62 -3.89 -6.43
C LYS A 175 0.59 -2.95 -6.41
N SER A 176 0.45 -1.77 -7.03
CA SER A 176 1.51 -0.77 -7.06
C SER A 176 1.85 -0.25 -5.66
N GLU A 177 0.86 -0.09 -4.79
CA GLU A 177 1.07 0.32 -3.40
C GLU A 177 1.83 -0.77 -2.64
N LEU A 178 1.43 -2.05 -2.74
CA LEU A 178 2.17 -3.16 -2.12
C LEU A 178 3.61 -3.28 -2.61
N ALA A 179 3.82 -3.16 -3.92
CA ALA A 179 5.16 -3.18 -4.51
C ALA A 179 6.02 -2.01 -3.97
N SER A 180 5.41 -0.84 -3.77
CA SER A 180 6.09 0.34 -3.21
C SER A 180 6.41 0.17 -1.72
N ALA A 181 5.53 -0.48 -0.95
CA ALA A 181 5.80 -0.84 0.44
C ALA A 181 7.05 -1.70 0.53
N ASN A 182 7.12 -2.79 -0.25
CA ASN A 182 8.27 -3.70 -0.27
C ASN A 182 9.55 -3.03 -0.78
N ALA A 183 9.46 -2.16 -1.78
CA ALA A 183 10.62 -1.42 -2.27
C ALA A 183 11.21 -0.52 -1.18
N ASN A 184 10.38 0.13 -0.35
CA ASN A 184 10.84 0.93 0.77
C ASN A 184 11.41 0.05 1.90
N LEU A 185 10.83 -1.12 2.18
CA LEU A 185 11.40 -2.09 3.12
C LEU A 185 12.79 -2.57 2.68
N ALA A 186 12.95 -2.96 1.41
CA ALA A 186 14.24 -3.34 0.85
C ALA A 186 15.27 -2.20 0.92
N GLN A 187 14.82 -0.95 0.79
CA GLN A 187 15.69 0.22 0.94
C GLN A 187 16.12 0.44 2.41
N LEU A 188 15.24 0.21 3.39
CA LEU A 188 15.57 0.25 4.82
C LEU A 188 16.61 -0.81 5.17
N GLN A 189 16.36 -2.04 4.71
CA GLN A 189 17.27 -3.16 4.89
C GLN A 189 18.65 -2.87 4.30
N ALA A 190 18.72 -2.36 3.06
CA ALA A 190 19.99 -2.00 2.44
C ALA A 190 20.74 -0.87 3.19
N SER A 191 20.01 -0.06 3.94
CA SER A 191 20.55 1.03 4.77
C SER A 191 20.96 0.55 6.17
N ASN A 192 20.69 -0.71 6.53
CA ASN A 192 20.91 -1.32 7.86
C ASN A 192 20.33 -0.46 8.99
N GLU A 193 19.13 0.10 8.79
CA GLU A 193 18.46 0.85 9.84
C GLU A 193 17.89 -0.11 10.90
N SER A 194 18.08 0.19 12.19
CA SER A 194 17.61 -0.68 13.28
C SER A 194 16.08 -0.81 13.32
N VAL A 195 15.35 0.14 12.72
CA VAL A 195 13.88 0.11 12.61
C VAL A 195 13.36 -0.82 11.51
N THR A 196 14.23 -1.52 10.77
CA THR A 196 13.82 -2.36 9.63
C THR A 196 12.88 -3.49 10.06
N VAL A 197 13.19 -4.18 11.18
CA VAL A 197 12.36 -5.29 11.69
C VAL A 197 11.00 -4.78 12.18
N GLU A 198 10.97 -3.61 12.84
CA GLU A 198 9.73 -2.95 13.28
C GLU A 198 8.86 -2.57 12.07
N ALA A 199 9.43 -1.87 11.09
CA ALA A 199 8.72 -1.46 9.89
C ALA A 199 8.19 -2.66 9.07
N ALA A 200 9.00 -3.72 8.93
CA ALA A 200 8.59 -4.93 8.24
C ALA A 200 7.47 -5.68 9.00
N GLY A 201 7.56 -5.73 10.34
CA GLY A 201 6.51 -6.33 11.17
C GLY A 201 5.19 -5.54 11.14
N ASP A 202 5.25 -4.21 11.06
CA ASP A 202 4.06 -3.35 10.91
C ASP A 202 3.42 -3.46 9.52
N VAL A 203 4.26 -3.55 8.48
CA VAL A 203 3.80 -3.86 7.11
C VAL A 203 3.13 -5.23 7.09
N GLN A 204 3.76 -6.24 7.70
CA GLN A 204 3.22 -7.60 7.76
C GLN A 204 1.87 -7.66 8.45
N GLU A 205 1.75 -7.01 9.62
CA GLU A 205 0.47 -6.94 10.35
C GLU A 205 -0.67 -6.41 9.47
N ARG A 206 -0.39 -5.38 8.68
CA ARG A 206 -1.38 -4.78 7.78
C ARG A 206 -1.67 -5.66 6.59
N ILE A 207 -0.66 -6.29 6.00
CA ILE A 207 -0.85 -7.22 4.89
C ILE A 207 -1.70 -8.42 5.34
N SER A 208 -1.43 -9.02 6.51
CA SER A 208 -2.28 -10.09 7.06
C SER A 208 -3.73 -9.64 7.25
N ALA A 209 -3.96 -8.39 7.67
CA ALA A 209 -5.32 -7.84 7.76
C ALA A 209 -5.99 -7.69 6.37
N LEU A 210 -5.21 -7.36 5.33
CA LEU A 210 -5.70 -7.33 3.94
C LEU A 210 -6.06 -8.73 3.44
N GLU A 211 -5.25 -9.75 3.73
CA GLU A 211 -5.56 -11.15 3.36
C GLU A 211 -6.90 -11.59 3.91
N VAL A 212 -7.16 -11.35 5.20
CA VAL A 212 -8.45 -11.66 5.83
C VAL A 212 -9.61 -10.92 5.15
N LYS A 213 -9.44 -9.65 4.79
CA LYS A 213 -10.45 -8.87 4.05
C LYS A 213 -10.73 -9.46 2.67
N ILE A 214 -9.67 -9.82 1.94
CA ILE A 214 -9.79 -10.39 0.59
C ILE A 214 -10.52 -11.74 0.67
N ASP A 215 -10.12 -12.62 1.59
CA ASP A 215 -10.74 -13.93 1.74
C ASP A 215 -12.23 -13.83 2.15
N ALA A 216 -12.59 -12.85 2.98
CA ALA A 216 -13.99 -12.55 3.28
C ALA A 216 -14.77 -12.13 2.03
N ALA A 217 -14.18 -11.27 1.18
CA ALA A 217 -14.82 -10.81 -0.06
C ALA A 217 -14.96 -11.94 -1.10
N VAL A 218 -13.99 -12.86 -1.18
CA VAL A 218 -14.05 -14.04 -2.06
C VAL A 218 -15.23 -14.93 -1.69
N ASN A 219 -15.43 -15.17 -0.39
CA ASN A 219 -16.48 -16.05 0.12
C ASN A 219 -17.89 -15.48 -0.08
N ASP A 220 -18.06 -14.16 -0.15
CA ASP A 220 -19.37 -13.49 -0.32
C ASP A 220 -19.79 -13.37 -1.80
N THR A 221 -18.84 -13.41 -2.75
CA THR A 221 -19.11 -13.08 -4.16
C THR A 221 -19.31 -14.31 -5.04
N GLN A 222 -20.56 -14.60 -5.42
CA GLN A 222 -20.87 -15.60 -6.46
C GLN A 222 -20.44 -15.12 -7.87
N SER A 223 -19.27 -15.59 -8.31
CA SER A 223 -19.02 -16.06 -9.69
C SER A 223 -18.47 -15.12 -10.79
N THR A 224 -18.09 -13.86 -10.57
CA THR A 224 -17.62 -13.01 -11.72
C THR A 224 -16.31 -12.23 -11.55
N VAL A 225 -15.63 -12.29 -10.39
CA VAL A 225 -14.36 -11.57 -10.17
C VAL A 225 -13.23 -12.56 -9.83
N THR A 226 -13.08 -13.65 -10.57
CA THR A 226 -12.12 -14.71 -10.20
C THR A 226 -10.68 -14.41 -10.61
N ALA A 227 -10.46 -13.67 -11.70
CA ALA A 227 -9.10 -13.39 -12.19
C ALA A 227 -8.44 -12.27 -11.38
N GLU A 228 -9.14 -11.15 -11.19
CA GLU A 228 -8.65 -9.99 -10.46
C GLU A 228 -8.46 -10.29 -8.97
N VAL A 229 -9.39 -11.04 -8.35
CA VAL A 229 -9.25 -11.48 -6.95
C VAL A 229 -8.06 -12.40 -6.77
N ARG A 230 -7.85 -13.35 -7.69
CA ARG A 230 -6.69 -14.24 -7.64
C ARG A 230 -5.39 -13.46 -7.74
N GLU A 231 -5.34 -12.47 -8.63
CA GLU A 231 -4.16 -11.63 -8.79
C GLU A 231 -3.90 -10.74 -7.57
N VAL A 232 -4.96 -10.22 -6.95
CA VAL A 232 -4.88 -9.49 -5.67
C VAL A 232 -4.33 -10.42 -4.59
N GLN A 233 -4.92 -11.60 -4.38
CA GLN A 233 -4.43 -12.59 -3.39
C GLN A 233 -2.97 -12.95 -3.61
N GLU A 234 -2.55 -13.21 -4.85
CA GLU A 234 -1.16 -13.54 -5.18
C GLU A 234 -0.23 -12.36 -4.88
N SER A 235 -0.61 -11.14 -5.25
CA SER A 235 0.18 -9.94 -4.94
C SER A 235 0.26 -9.65 -3.44
N THR A 236 -0.81 -9.91 -2.67
CA THR A 236 -0.84 -9.73 -1.22
C THR A 236 0.09 -10.71 -0.53
N ARG A 237 0.02 -12.00 -0.88
CA ARG A 237 0.89 -13.04 -0.33
C ARG A 237 2.35 -12.82 -0.69
N ALA A 238 2.64 -12.50 -1.94
CA ALA A 238 4.01 -12.17 -2.35
C ALA A 238 4.57 -10.97 -1.57
N ALA A 239 3.73 -10.01 -1.20
CA ALA A 239 4.15 -8.89 -0.36
C ALA A 239 4.33 -9.27 1.11
N SER A 240 3.45 -10.14 1.62
CA SER A 240 3.53 -10.77 2.94
C SER A 240 4.87 -11.48 3.11
N ASP A 241 5.19 -12.39 2.18
CA ASP A 241 6.44 -13.14 2.17
C ASP A 241 7.67 -12.24 2.10
N ALA A 242 7.64 -11.21 1.24
CA ALA A 242 8.75 -10.27 1.11
C ALA A 242 8.97 -9.48 2.42
N ALA A 243 7.90 -9.07 3.11
CA ALA A 243 8.02 -8.37 4.39
C ALA A 243 8.61 -9.27 5.48
N VAL A 244 8.17 -10.54 5.55
CA VAL A 244 8.74 -11.54 6.46
C VAL A 244 10.22 -11.79 6.17
N ASP A 245 10.60 -11.95 4.89
CA ASP A 245 12.00 -12.16 4.50
C ASP A 245 12.89 -10.98 4.90
N VAL A 246 12.42 -9.74 4.69
CA VAL A 246 13.13 -8.54 5.12
C VAL A 246 13.29 -8.52 6.64
N ALA A 247 12.24 -8.84 7.40
CA ALA A 247 12.30 -8.89 8.85
C ALA A 247 13.28 -9.94 9.37
N VAL A 248 13.25 -11.15 8.80
CA VAL A 248 14.16 -12.25 9.14
C VAL A 248 15.60 -11.88 8.82
N GLU A 249 15.86 -11.38 7.62
CA GLU A 249 17.22 -11.03 7.20
C GLU A 249 17.78 -9.86 8.03
N ALA A 250 16.97 -8.84 8.33
CA ALA A 250 17.39 -7.74 9.19
C ALA A 250 17.73 -8.22 10.61
N ALA A 251 16.95 -9.13 11.18
CA ALA A 251 17.24 -9.68 12.50
C ALA A 251 18.45 -10.63 12.54
N GLU A 252 18.72 -11.34 11.44
CA GLU A 252 19.93 -12.18 11.30
C GLU A 252 21.22 -11.34 11.18
N GLN A 253 21.10 -10.11 10.66
CA GLN A 253 22.21 -9.16 10.50
C GLN A 253 22.46 -8.33 11.77
N GLU A 254 21.52 -8.28 12.70
CA GLU A 254 21.62 -7.49 13.92
C GLU A 254 22.60 -8.13 14.93
N ASP A 255 23.45 -7.31 15.55
CA ASP A 255 24.35 -7.78 16.61
C ASP A 255 23.52 -8.17 17.84
N VAL A 256 23.63 -9.42 18.28
CA VAL A 256 22.91 -10.00 19.43
C VAL A 256 23.16 -9.22 20.73
N ALA A 257 24.25 -8.42 20.80
CA ALA A 257 24.55 -7.57 21.95
C ALA A 257 23.94 -6.15 21.87
N ALA A 258 23.30 -5.78 20.76
CA ALA A 258 22.67 -4.47 20.59
C ALA A 258 21.37 -4.36 21.41
N PRO A 259 21.08 -3.19 22.03
CA PRO A 259 19.85 -2.99 22.80
C PRO A 259 18.57 -3.14 21.95
N ASP A 260 18.64 -2.88 20.65
CA ASP A 260 17.50 -2.96 19.73
C ASP A 260 17.18 -4.43 19.34
N SER A 261 18.13 -5.35 19.51
CA SER A 261 17.98 -6.77 19.16
C SER A 261 16.88 -7.49 19.95
N GLU A 262 16.61 -7.08 21.20
CA GLU A 262 15.51 -7.65 21.99
C GLU A 262 14.15 -7.25 21.41
N GLN A 263 14.02 -6.01 20.93
CA GLN A 263 12.78 -5.51 20.31
C GLN A 263 12.54 -6.16 18.95
N SER A 264 13.56 -6.27 18.11
CA SER A 264 13.50 -6.98 16.83
C SER A 264 13.05 -8.44 17.02
N ARG A 265 13.62 -9.14 18.01
CA ARG A 265 13.23 -10.52 18.33
C ARG A 265 11.80 -10.63 18.81
N ALA A 266 11.35 -9.71 19.66
CA ALA A 266 9.96 -9.67 20.13
C ALA A 266 8.99 -9.42 18.97
N LYS A 267 9.32 -8.52 18.04
CA LYS A 267 8.49 -8.26 16.86
C LYS A 267 8.46 -9.44 15.90
N LEU A 268 9.60 -10.11 15.67
CA LEU A 268 9.64 -11.35 14.89
C LEU A 268 8.81 -12.47 15.54
N GLU A 269 8.87 -12.60 16.86
CA GLU A 269 8.04 -13.55 17.60
C GLU A 269 6.56 -13.23 17.44
N GLU A 270 6.16 -11.96 17.47
CA GLU A 270 4.79 -11.52 17.20
C GLU A 270 4.35 -11.91 15.78
N VAL A 271 5.17 -11.61 14.77
CA VAL A 271 4.90 -11.99 13.37
C VAL A 271 4.77 -13.51 13.23
N PHE A 272 5.68 -14.27 13.81
CA PHE A 272 5.66 -15.73 13.76
C PHE A 272 4.39 -16.34 14.38
N HIS A 273 3.99 -15.86 15.57
CA HIS A 273 2.76 -16.33 16.21
C HIS A 273 1.50 -15.93 15.43
N ARG A 274 1.51 -14.76 14.76
CA ARG A 274 0.43 -14.34 13.88
C ARG A 274 0.27 -15.31 12.72
N GLU A 275 1.35 -15.65 12.03
CA GLU A 275 1.32 -16.62 10.92
C GLU A 275 0.78 -17.98 11.34
N ILE A 276 1.24 -18.51 12.48
CA ILE A 276 0.69 -19.75 13.05
C ILE A 276 -0.82 -19.62 13.29
N GLY A 277 -1.27 -18.49 13.83
CA GLY A 277 -2.69 -18.20 14.05
C GLY A 277 -3.50 -18.19 12.75
N THR A 278 -2.98 -17.56 11.70
CA THR A 278 -3.58 -17.53 10.36
C THR A 278 -3.72 -18.93 9.78
N LEU A 279 -2.65 -19.73 9.82
CA LEU A 279 -2.65 -21.10 9.31
C LEU A 279 -3.64 -22.01 10.04
N HIS A 280 -3.72 -21.91 11.37
CA HIS A 280 -4.73 -22.65 12.14
C HIS A 280 -6.16 -22.17 11.87
N GLY A 281 -6.36 -20.88 11.66
CA GLY A 281 -7.66 -20.32 11.25
C GLY A 281 -8.12 -20.92 9.92
N ARG A 282 -7.24 -20.96 8.93
CA ARG A 282 -7.50 -21.55 7.61
C ARG A 282 -7.74 -23.05 7.68
N GLN A 283 -6.92 -23.78 8.42
CA GLN A 283 -7.14 -25.20 8.68
C GLN A 283 -8.54 -25.47 9.25
N ALA A 284 -8.95 -24.73 10.28
CA ALA A 284 -10.26 -24.90 10.90
C ALA A 284 -11.41 -24.57 9.91
N PHE A 285 -11.22 -23.55 9.09
CA PHE A 285 -12.17 -23.17 8.04
C PHE A 285 -12.32 -24.25 6.97
N ASP A 286 -11.22 -24.81 6.46
CA ASP A 286 -11.25 -25.87 5.45
C ASP A 286 -11.84 -27.17 5.99
N LEU A 287 -11.55 -27.52 7.24
CA LEU A 287 -12.21 -28.65 7.90
C LEU A 287 -13.74 -28.44 7.96
N HIS A 288 -14.18 -27.22 8.23
CA HIS A 288 -15.60 -26.89 8.21
C HIS A 288 -16.22 -26.97 6.81
N ARG A 289 -15.50 -26.52 5.77
CA ARG A 289 -15.93 -26.66 4.37
C ARG A 289 -16.09 -28.13 3.97
N VAL A 290 -15.15 -29.00 4.33
CA VAL A 290 -15.25 -30.45 4.09
C VAL A 290 -16.53 -31.03 4.70
N GLU A 291 -16.84 -30.70 5.95
CA GLU A 291 -18.06 -31.20 6.61
C GLU A 291 -19.33 -30.62 5.98
N THR A 292 -19.31 -29.34 5.56
CA THR A 292 -20.42 -28.71 4.83
C THR A 292 -20.67 -29.39 3.49
N ILE A 293 -19.62 -29.58 2.68
CA ILE A 293 -19.68 -30.29 1.40
C ILE A 293 -20.27 -31.69 1.60
N LYS A 294 -19.81 -32.43 2.61
CA LYS A 294 -20.31 -33.76 2.93
C LYS A 294 -21.80 -33.75 3.30
N ALA A 295 -22.25 -32.76 4.07
CA ALA A 295 -23.65 -32.60 4.44
C ALA A 295 -24.52 -32.29 3.21
N THR A 296 -24.09 -31.36 2.35
CA THR A 296 -24.78 -31.02 1.09
C THR A 296 -24.85 -32.22 0.16
N MET A 297 -23.76 -32.98 0.01
CA MET A 297 -23.77 -34.20 -0.81
C MET A 297 -24.75 -35.25 -0.29
N ALA A 298 -24.92 -35.36 1.03
CA ALA A 298 -25.90 -36.27 1.63
C ALA A 298 -27.34 -35.79 1.41
N GLU A 299 -27.59 -34.48 1.53
CA GLU A 299 -28.91 -33.86 1.29
C GLU A 299 -29.38 -34.04 -0.16
N TYR A 300 -28.48 -33.83 -1.12
CA TYR A 300 -28.76 -33.92 -2.56
C TYR A 300 -28.39 -35.26 -3.18
N ALA A 301 -28.17 -36.32 -2.39
CA ALA A 301 -27.66 -37.61 -2.87
C ALA A 301 -28.49 -38.23 -4.01
N GLY A 302 -29.82 -38.02 -4.01
CA GLY A 302 -30.71 -38.49 -5.08
C GLY A 302 -30.53 -37.76 -6.41
N VAL A 303 -30.19 -36.47 -6.36
CA VAL A 303 -29.94 -35.59 -7.51
C VAL A 303 -28.53 -35.82 -8.06
N LEU A 304 -27.58 -35.99 -7.15
CA LEU A 304 -26.15 -36.04 -7.43
C LEU A 304 -25.65 -37.41 -7.92
N ASN A 305 -26.52 -38.42 -7.97
CA ASN A 305 -26.18 -39.83 -8.25
C ASN A 305 -25.63 -40.09 -9.67
N GLY A 306 -25.63 -39.08 -10.55
CA GLY A 306 -25.04 -39.11 -11.90
C GLY A 306 -23.99 -38.04 -12.17
N ALA A 307 -23.71 -37.15 -11.21
CA ALA A 307 -22.69 -36.12 -11.34
C ALA A 307 -21.29 -36.71 -11.02
N LEU A 308 -20.25 -36.24 -11.71
CA LEU A 308 -18.84 -36.54 -11.42
C LEU A 308 -18.42 -35.85 -10.12
N LEU A 309 -18.93 -36.34 -8.99
CA LEU A 309 -18.64 -35.78 -7.67
C LEU A 309 -17.64 -36.64 -6.90
N PRO A 310 -16.86 -36.02 -6.00
CA PRO A 310 -15.90 -36.73 -5.17
C PRO A 310 -16.59 -37.80 -4.32
N THR A 311 -15.94 -38.94 -4.14
CA THR A 311 -16.44 -39.98 -3.24
C THR A 311 -16.25 -39.57 -1.78
N SER A 312 -16.98 -40.21 -0.86
CA SER A 312 -16.75 -40.09 0.59
C SER A 312 -15.27 -40.33 0.97
N ASP A 313 -14.58 -41.20 0.23
CA ASP A 313 -13.15 -41.48 0.40
C ASP A 313 -12.27 -40.29 0.00
N ALA A 314 -12.63 -39.56 -1.06
CA ALA A 314 -11.93 -38.37 -1.51
C ALA A 314 -12.05 -37.22 -0.49
N LEU A 315 -13.23 -37.00 0.09
CA LEU A 315 -13.41 -36.01 1.18
C LEU A 315 -12.63 -36.41 2.44
N SER A 316 -12.57 -37.71 2.75
CA SER A 316 -11.76 -38.22 3.86
C SER A 316 -10.26 -38.05 3.61
N LEU A 317 -9.82 -38.13 2.34
CA LEU A 317 -8.44 -37.83 1.97
C LEU A 317 -8.14 -36.34 2.11
N LEU A 318 -9.02 -35.46 1.62
CA LEU A 318 -8.85 -34.00 1.78
C LEU A 318 -8.75 -33.62 3.25
N ARG A 319 -9.63 -34.14 4.10
CA ARG A 319 -9.54 -33.94 5.54
C ARG A 319 -8.18 -34.34 6.11
N ARG A 320 -7.66 -35.52 5.75
CA ARG A 320 -6.33 -35.95 6.19
C ARG A 320 -5.24 -35.02 5.69
N ASN A 321 -5.33 -34.55 4.44
CA ASN A 321 -4.35 -33.61 3.89
C ASN A 321 -4.37 -32.28 4.66
N ILE A 322 -5.54 -31.78 5.08
CA ILE A 322 -5.67 -30.57 5.92
C ILE A 322 -4.97 -30.79 7.28
N ASP A 323 -5.22 -31.93 7.92
CA ASP A 323 -4.59 -32.27 9.19
C ASP A 323 -3.06 -32.38 9.03
N GLN A 324 -2.59 -33.03 7.97
CA GLN A 324 -1.17 -33.23 7.66
C GLN A 324 -0.44 -31.93 7.29
N ALA A 325 -1.09 -31.02 6.56
CA ALA A 325 -0.50 -29.74 6.19
C ALA A 325 0.02 -29.00 7.44
N THR A 326 -0.74 -29.02 8.53
CA THR A 326 -0.35 -28.33 9.78
C THR A 326 0.56 -29.14 10.71
N GLU A 327 0.93 -30.37 10.36
CA GLU A 327 1.79 -31.23 11.20
C GLU A 327 3.21 -30.65 11.37
N ALA A 328 3.65 -29.81 10.43
CA ALA A 328 4.96 -29.15 10.48
C ALA A 328 5.00 -27.92 11.41
N VAL A 329 3.85 -27.38 11.86
CA VAL A 329 3.80 -26.19 12.73
C VAL A 329 4.57 -26.36 14.05
N PRO A 330 4.44 -27.49 14.79
CA PRO A 330 5.26 -27.73 15.98
C PRO A 330 6.77 -27.80 15.69
N ASP A 331 7.16 -28.31 14.52
CA ASP A 331 8.56 -28.32 14.09
C ASP A 331 9.05 -26.90 13.77
N ALA A 332 8.22 -26.06 13.13
CA ALA A 332 8.51 -24.64 12.93
C ALA A 332 8.76 -23.93 14.27
N MET A 333 7.92 -24.14 15.28
CA MET A 333 8.13 -23.58 16.63
C MET A 333 9.45 -24.04 17.26
N LYS A 334 9.78 -25.33 17.10
CA LYS A 334 11.02 -25.92 17.61
C LYS A 334 12.26 -25.38 16.89
N VAL A 335 12.16 -25.05 15.61
CA VAL A 335 13.22 -24.42 14.83
C VAL A 335 13.36 -22.94 15.22
N PHE A 336 12.24 -22.23 15.37
CA PHE A 336 12.19 -20.83 15.82
C PHE A 336 12.87 -20.62 17.18
N THR A 337 12.58 -21.48 18.15
CA THR A 337 13.19 -21.43 19.51
C THR A 337 14.71 -21.64 19.53
N LYS A 338 15.29 -22.17 18.44
CA LYS A 338 16.75 -22.30 18.27
C LYS A 338 17.38 -21.06 17.61
N ASN A 339 16.59 -20.01 17.38
CA ASN A 339 16.96 -18.80 16.63
C ASN A 339 17.24 -19.07 15.14
N ASP A 340 16.70 -20.15 14.59
CA ASP A 340 16.70 -20.40 13.14
C ASP A 340 15.41 -19.82 12.57
N TYR A 341 15.35 -18.50 12.44
CA TYR A 341 14.14 -17.79 12.02
C TYR A 341 13.76 -18.15 10.60
N ARG A 342 14.74 -18.17 9.68
CA ARG A 342 14.54 -18.54 8.29
C ARG A 342 13.97 -19.94 8.15
N GLY A 343 14.58 -20.94 8.79
CA GLY A 343 14.07 -22.31 8.75
C GLY A 343 12.67 -22.45 9.34
N ALA A 344 12.32 -21.64 10.34
CA ALA A 344 10.98 -21.65 10.92
C ALA A 344 9.92 -21.07 9.97
N PHE A 345 10.20 -19.93 9.33
CA PHE A 345 9.26 -19.33 8.36
C PHE A 345 9.18 -20.13 7.06
N ASP A 346 10.25 -20.77 6.61
CA ASP A 346 10.22 -21.68 5.46
C ASP A 346 9.27 -22.86 5.72
N LEU A 347 9.29 -23.44 6.93
CA LEU A 347 8.32 -24.47 7.33
C LEU A 347 6.88 -23.93 7.33
N LEU A 348 6.64 -22.70 7.79
CA LEU A 348 5.29 -22.11 7.74
C LEU A 348 4.81 -21.87 6.30
N ARG A 349 5.71 -21.50 5.37
CA ARG A 349 5.38 -21.37 3.94
C ARG A 349 5.05 -22.70 3.29
N ASP A 350 5.74 -23.77 3.67
CA ASP A 350 5.42 -25.12 3.20
C ASP A 350 4.00 -25.51 3.66
N VAL A 351 3.65 -25.24 4.93
CA VAL A 351 2.29 -25.45 5.46
C VAL A 351 1.27 -24.63 4.69
N ASP A 352 1.57 -23.36 4.41
CA ASP A 352 0.70 -22.47 3.64
C ASP A 352 0.41 -23.01 2.24
N ALA A 353 1.46 -23.41 1.52
CA ALA A 353 1.37 -23.97 0.18
C ALA A 353 0.52 -25.26 0.13
N ASP A 354 0.67 -26.12 1.14
CA ASP A 354 -0.13 -27.34 1.26
C ASP A 354 -1.62 -27.04 1.52
N LEU A 355 -1.93 -26.08 2.39
CA LEU A 355 -3.31 -25.63 2.63
C LEU A 355 -3.91 -25.01 1.36
N LEU A 356 -3.15 -24.21 0.61
CA LEU A 356 -3.61 -23.64 -0.67
C LEU A 356 -3.98 -24.69 -1.70
N ALA A 357 -3.18 -25.76 -1.79
CA ALA A 357 -3.49 -26.87 -2.68
C ALA A 357 -4.81 -27.55 -2.30
N VAL A 358 -5.09 -27.67 -1.00
CA VAL A 358 -6.36 -28.21 -0.50
C VAL A 358 -7.53 -27.26 -0.80
N GLU A 359 -7.38 -25.96 -0.52
CA GLU A 359 -8.41 -24.95 -0.76
C GLU A 359 -8.84 -24.91 -2.22
N ALA A 360 -7.89 -25.02 -3.15
CA ALA A 360 -8.16 -25.09 -4.59
C ALA A 360 -8.99 -26.34 -4.94
N ALA A 361 -8.66 -27.50 -4.35
CA ALA A 361 -9.41 -28.72 -4.55
C ALA A 361 -10.83 -28.63 -3.96
N LEU A 362 -10.99 -28.00 -2.79
CA LEU A 362 -12.30 -27.76 -2.18
C LEU A 362 -13.17 -26.84 -3.04
N ALA A 363 -12.58 -25.76 -3.57
CA ALA A 363 -13.30 -24.83 -4.44
C ALA A 363 -13.81 -25.52 -5.72
N GLU A 364 -13.02 -26.39 -6.34
CA GLU A 364 -13.46 -27.16 -7.52
C GLU A 364 -14.66 -28.07 -7.18
N ILE A 365 -14.62 -28.73 -6.02
CA ILE A 365 -15.71 -29.58 -5.55
C ILE A 365 -16.98 -28.76 -5.32
N GLU A 366 -16.88 -27.62 -4.65
CA GLU A 366 -17.99 -26.72 -4.37
C GLU A 366 -18.64 -26.21 -5.67
N ILE A 367 -17.83 -25.78 -6.64
CA ILE A 367 -18.32 -25.35 -7.97
C ILE A 367 -19.10 -26.48 -8.66
N ASN A 368 -18.56 -27.70 -8.64
CA ASN A 368 -19.22 -28.85 -9.26
C ASN A 368 -20.57 -29.17 -8.58
N ILE A 369 -20.64 -29.08 -7.25
CA ILE A 369 -21.89 -29.29 -6.50
C ILE A 369 -22.90 -28.20 -6.83
N ILE A 370 -22.51 -26.92 -6.78
CA ILE A 370 -23.39 -25.78 -7.07
C ILE A 370 -23.93 -25.87 -8.49
N THR A 371 -23.08 -26.20 -9.45
CA THR A 371 -23.46 -26.37 -10.86
C THR A 371 -24.46 -27.51 -11.03
N ALA A 372 -24.24 -28.66 -10.38
CA ALA A 372 -25.14 -29.80 -10.46
C ALA A 372 -26.51 -29.50 -9.83
N VAL A 373 -26.53 -28.87 -8.66
CA VAL A 373 -27.76 -28.51 -7.95
C VAL A 373 -28.55 -27.44 -8.71
N SER A 374 -27.89 -26.40 -9.22
CA SER A 374 -28.57 -25.35 -10.00
C SER A 374 -29.17 -25.88 -11.29
N THR A 375 -28.46 -26.77 -12.00
CA THR A 375 -28.98 -27.43 -13.21
C THR A 375 -30.24 -28.25 -12.90
N TYR A 376 -30.21 -29.05 -11.83
CA TYR A 376 -31.38 -29.82 -11.40
C TYR A 376 -32.59 -28.94 -11.04
N GLN A 377 -32.36 -27.81 -10.36
CA GLN A 377 -33.42 -26.86 -10.02
C GLN A 377 -34.03 -26.19 -11.26
N GLN A 378 -33.21 -25.88 -12.27
CA GLN A 378 -33.70 -25.33 -13.55
C GLN A 378 -34.54 -26.36 -14.32
N ASP A 379 -34.12 -27.62 -14.35
CA ASP A 379 -34.86 -28.69 -15.02
C ASP A 379 -36.23 -28.93 -14.35
N GLN A 380 -36.29 -28.94 -13.02
CA GLN A 380 -37.54 -29.04 -12.26
C GLN A 380 -38.50 -27.87 -12.57
N ALA A 381 -37.99 -26.64 -12.63
CA ALA A 381 -38.80 -25.47 -12.98
C ALA A 381 -39.35 -25.53 -14.41
N ALA A 382 -38.56 -26.04 -15.36
CA ALA A 382 -38.99 -26.22 -16.74
C ALA A 382 -40.05 -27.33 -16.91
N GLU A 383 -39.95 -28.42 -16.13
CA GLU A 383 -40.97 -29.47 -16.10
C GLU A 383 -42.32 -28.94 -15.59
N ASP A 384 -42.30 -28.14 -14.51
CA ASP A 384 -43.51 -27.50 -13.96
C ASP A 384 -44.16 -26.52 -14.93
N GLU A 385 -43.38 -25.75 -15.70
CA GLU A 385 -43.91 -24.85 -16.74
C GLU A 385 -44.45 -25.59 -17.97
N SER A 386 -43.89 -26.76 -18.29
CA SER A 386 -44.28 -27.56 -19.47
C SER A 386 -45.56 -28.39 -19.27
N ASN A 387 -46.08 -28.47 -18.05
CA ASN A 387 -47.33 -29.15 -17.71
C ASN A 387 -48.45 -28.15 -17.33
N PRO A 388 -49.15 -27.53 -18.30
CA PRO A 388 -50.26 -26.59 -18.03
C PRO A 388 -51.53 -27.28 -17.51
N GLY A 389 -51.46 -28.55 -17.10
CA GLY A 389 -52.58 -29.34 -16.61
C GLY A 389 -52.97 -28.97 -15.18
N TYR A 390 -54.06 -28.21 -15.05
CA TYR A 390 -54.82 -27.93 -13.81
C TYR A 390 -54.32 -26.79 -12.91
N THR A 391 -54.43 -25.55 -13.39
CA THR A 391 -54.93 -24.46 -12.54
C THR A 391 -56.41 -24.22 -12.84
N SER A 392 -57.24 -25.23 -12.53
CA SER A 392 -58.66 -24.96 -12.28
C SER A 392 -58.72 -24.16 -10.98
N ALA A 393 -58.74 -22.83 -11.11
CA ALA A 393 -59.17 -21.96 -10.03
C ALA A 393 -60.51 -22.50 -9.50
N PRO A 394 -60.65 -22.79 -8.18
CA PRO A 394 -61.96 -23.10 -7.65
C PRO A 394 -62.85 -21.88 -7.91
N GLU A 395 -63.96 -22.09 -8.62
CA GLU A 395 -65.04 -21.11 -8.72
C GLU A 395 -65.35 -20.61 -7.29
N PRO A 396 -65.40 -19.29 -7.06
CA PRO A 396 -65.83 -18.77 -5.77
C PRO A 396 -67.30 -19.10 -5.61
N THR A 397 -67.60 -20.14 -4.84
CA THR A 397 -68.96 -20.40 -4.38
C THR A 397 -69.39 -19.24 -3.49
N GLU A 398 -70.36 -18.47 -3.98
CA GLU A 398 -71.16 -17.52 -3.20
C GLU A 398 -71.82 -18.26 -2.01
N GLU A 399 -71.20 -18.22 -0.83
CA GLU A 399 -71.90 -18.51 0.42
C GLU A 399 -71.98 -17.24 1.29
N THR A 400 -73.10 -16.55 1.10
CA THR A 400 -73.95 -15.98 2.15
C THR A 400 -73.25 -15.42 3.40
N SER A 401 -73.15 -14.09 3.39
CA SER A 401 -73.28 -13.17 4.52
C SER A 401 -74.02 -13.73 5.74
N GLY A 402 -73.29 -13.99 6.83
CA GLY A 402 -73.80 -14.09 8.19
C GLY A 402 -73.18 -12.98 9.07
N PRO A 403 -73.94 -12.32 9.97
CA PRO A 403 -73.47 -11.14 10.68
C PRO A 403 -72.51 -11.54 11.82
N PHE A 404 -71.30 -11.01 11.77
CA PHE A 404 -70.32 -11.12 12.84
C PHE A 404 -70.77 -10.25 14.02
N GLN A 405 -71.25 -10.87 15.09
CA GLN A 405 -71.42 -10.23 16.39
C GLN A 405 -70.05 -10.14 17.08
N SER A 406 -69.60 -8.92 17.33
CA SER A 406 -68.53 -8.64 18.30
C SER A 406 -68.98 -9.00 19.72
N PRO A 407 -68.09 -9.54 20.56
CA PRO A 407 -68.13 -9.27 21.97
C PRO A 407 -66.97 -8.35 22.37
N LEU A 408 -67.39 -7.24 22.99
CA LEU A 408 -66.63 -6.41 23.90
C LEU A 408 -65.95 -7.23 25.03
N ASN A 409 -64.81 -6.70 25.47
CA ASN A 409 -64.28 -6.59 26.84
C ASN A 409 -64.39 -7.77 27.82
N GLN A 410 -63.24 -8.11 28.41
CA GLN A 410 -62.95 -8.02 29.86
C GLN A 410 -61.43 -8.18 30.04
N GLU A 411 -60.75 -7.08 30.42
CA GLU A 411 -60.15 -6.81 31.75
C GLU A 411 -58.75 -7.41 31.95
#